data_AF-A0A919PAU2-F1
#
_entry.id   AF-A0A919PAU2-F1
#
_cell.length_a   1.000
_cell.length_b   1.000
_cell.length_c   1.000
_cell.angle_alpha   90.00
_cell.angle_beta   90.00
_cell.angle_gamma   90.00
#
_symmetry.space_group_name_H-M   'P 1'
#
loop_
_entity.id
_entity.type
_entity.pdbx_description
1 polymer ?
#
loop_
_entity_poly.entity_id
_entity_poly.type
_entity_poly.pdbx_seq_one_letter_code
_entity_poly.pdbx_strand_id
1 'polypeptide(L)'
;MTPARPGRRAARAWPWAVGSAAITLAALVGWGVLVLRGGPAPRLDALEREPVLEAPVPATPLGTATRESEWGLGFGPDVAAYVAAVSEVDLAPQEALDAWFSAYGDRYGSPYDNGAEVAPLIWRADDRIVTVHASEKIESAIAGEQLPAPTPGATVVTVTVSGAE
;
A
#
# COMPACT_ATOMS: atom_id res chain seq x y z
N MET A 1 -57.75 58.18 15.79
CA MET A 1 -57.51 56.72 15.80
C MET A 1 -56.40 56.42 14.82
N THR A 2 -55.22 56.05 15.34
CA THR A 2 -54.02 55.84 14.54
C THR A 2 -53.68 54.35 14.58
N PRO A 3 -53.64 53.61 13.45
CA PRO A 3 -53.23 52.22 13.50
C PRO A 3 -51.70 52.12 13.65
N ALA A 4 -51.27 51.39 14.67
CA ALA A 4 -49.88 51.02 14.90
C ALA A 4 -49.43 49.98 13.86
N ARG A 5 -48.27 50.21 13.24
CA ARG A 5 -47.58 49.22 12.39
C ARG A 5 -46.77 48.26 13.27
N PRO A 6 -46.95 46.94 13.19
CA PRO A 6 -46.06 46.01 13.88
C PRO A 6 -44.74 45.79 13.11
N GLY A 7 -43.66 46.12 13.80
CA GLY A 7 -42.29 45.60 13.75
C GLY A 7 -41.79 44.83 12.52
N ARG A 8 -41.03 45.51 11.66
CA ARG A 8 -40.00 44.88 10.83
C ARG A 8 -38.78 44.53 11.69
N ARG A 9 -38.76 43.36 12.34
CA ARG A 9 -37.54 42.82 12.97
C ARG A 9 -37.46 41.31 12.82
N ALA A 10 -37.16 40.84 11.61
CA ALA A 10 -36.82 39.43 11.38
C ALA A 10 -35.90 39.24 10.16
N ALA A 11 -34.95 40.14 9.92
CA ALA A 11 -34.14 40.10 8.71
C ALA A 11 -32.64 40.35 8.95
N ARG A 12 -32.07 39.86 10.06
CA ARG A 12 -30.63 40.06 10.32
C ARG A 12 -29.88 38.90 10.99
N ALA A 13 -30.46 37.69 11.01
CA ALA A 13 -29.77 36.48 11.48
C ALA A 13 -29.50 35.47 10.36
N TRP A 14 -30.12 35.66 9.18
CA TRP A 14 -30.04 34.72 8.08
C TRP A 14 -28.63 34.52 7.47
N PRO A 15 -27.78 35.55 7.29
CA PRO A 15 -26.47 35.32 6.65
C PRO A 15 -25.50 34.54 7.56
N TRP A 16 -25.69 34.60 8.89
CA TRP A 16 -24.83 33.87 9.85
C TRP A 16 -25.18 32.38 9.90
N ALA A 17 -26.48 32.04 9.82
CA ALA A 17 -26.94 30.64 9.80
C ALA A 17 -26.53 29.90 8.52
N VAL A 18 -26.52 30.59 7.38
CA VAL A 18 -26.05 30.03 6.10
C VAL A 18 -24.53 29.85 6.10
N GLY A 19 -23.79 30.82 6.65
CA GLY A 19 -22.33 30.71 6.79
C GLY A 19 -21.90 29.55 7.67
N SER A 20 -22.57 29.33 8.81
CA SER A 20 -22.27 28.19 9.69
C SER A 20 -22.57 26.85 9.03
N ALA A 21 -23.69 26.73 8.30
CA ALA A 21 -24.04 25.49 7.61
C ALA A 21 -23.01 25.13 6.53
N ALA A 22 -22.51 26.11 5.77
CA ALA A 22 -21.48 25.89 4.75
C ALA A 22 -20.14 25.46 5.37
N ILE A 23 -19.73 26.03 6.51
CA ILE A 23 -18.51 25.64 7.22
C ILE A 23 -18.66 24.24 7.79
N THR A 24 -19.80 23.89 8.40
CA THR A 24 -20.05 22.53 8.89
C THR A 24 -20.04 21.51 7.76
N LEU A 25 -20.64 21.84 6.61
CA LEU A 25 -20.62 20.96 5.44
C LEU A 25 -19.19 20.78 4.91
N ALA A 26 -18.42 21.87 4.79
CA ALA A 26 -17.02 21.81 4.37
C ALA A 26 -16.14 21.04 5.36
N ALA A 27 -16.39 21.18 6.67
CA ALA A 27 -15.71 20.42 7.71
C ALA A 27 -16.07 18.94 7.66
N LEU A 28 -17.35 18.59 7.42
CA LEU A 28 -17.79 17.20 7.27
C LEU A 28 -17.26 16.56 5.98
N VAL A 29 -17.21 17.30 4.87
CA VAL A 29 -16.60 16.83 3.62
C VAL A 29 -15.09 16.68 3.79
N GLY A 30 -14.42 17.65 4.41
CA GLY A 30 -12.99 17.58 4.71
C GLY A 30 -12.65 16.42 5.65
N TRP A 31 -13.47 16.20 6.69
CA TRP A 31 -13.34 15.08 7.62
C TRP A 31 -13.62 13.75 6.93
N GLY A 32 -14.65 13.68 6.09
CA GLY A 32 -14.96 12.50 5.29
C GLY A 32 -13.81 12.12 4.37
N VAL A 33 -13.22 13.09 3.66
CA VAL A 33 -12.04 12.87 2.81
C VAL A 33 -10.82 12.39 3.63
N LEU A 34 -10.63 12.91 4.85
CA LEU A 34 -9.54 12.51 5.73
C LEU A 34 -9.70 11.08 6.27
N VAL A 35 -10.93 10.70 6.64
CA VAL A 35 -11.27 9.36 7.14
C VAL A 35 -11.24 8.32 6.02
N LEU A 36 -11.68 8.68 4.82
CA LEU A 36 -11.67 7.77 3.65
C LEU A 36 -10.26 7.50 3.12
N ARG A 37 -9.29 8.39 3.37
CA ARG A 37 -7.86 8.12 3.14
C ARG A 37 -7.20 7.29 4.25
N GLY A 38 -7.90 7.03 5.35
CA GLY A 38 -7.35 6.39 6.55
C GLY A 38 -8.01 5.06 6.89
N GLY A 39 -8.37 4.25 5.88
CA GLY A 39 -8.93 2.92 6.09
C GLY A 39 -8.00 1.99 6.91
N PRO A 40 -8.55 0.91 7.50
CA PRO A 40 -7.85 0.01 8.45
C PRO A 40 -6.77 -0.90 7.84
N ALA A 41 -6.28 -0.63 6.64
CA ALA A 41 -5.14 -1.33 6.04
C ALA A 41 -3.81 -0.70 6.51
N PRO A 42 -2.70 -1.45 6.55
CA PRO A 42 -1.39 -0.83 6.79
C PRO A 42 -1.19 0.31 5.78
N ARG A 43 -0.80 1.48 6.30
CA ARG A 43 -0.48 2.62 5.46
C ARG A 43 0.65 2.23 4.51
N LEU A 44 0.61 2.70 3.27
CA LEU A 44 1.70 2.47 2.31
C LEU A 44 3.07 2.79 2.92
N ASP A 45 3.17 3.89 3.68
CA ASP A 45 4.34 4.29 4.48
C ASP A 45 4.89 3.20 5.42
N ALA A 46 4.04 2.32 5.95
CA ALA A 46 4.46 1.23 6.81
C ALA A 46 5.06 0.10 5.97
N LEU A 47 4.43 -0.23 4.84
CA LEU A 47 4.92 -1.24 3.90
C LEU A 47 6.26 -0.83 3.26
N GLU A 48 6.43 0.45 2.92
CA GLU A 48 7.68 0.98 2.34
C GLU A 48 8.88 0.89 3.29
N ARG A 49 8.64 0.78 4.60
CA ARG A 49 9.69 0.66 5.62
C ARG A 49 9.97 -0.78 6.03
N GLU A 50 9.37 -1.76 5.35
CA GLU A 50 9.62 -3.15 5.67
C GLU A 50 11.06 -3.54 5.31
N PRO A 51 11.85 -4.06 6.27
CA PRO A 51 13.26 -4.36 6.06
C PRO A 51 13.47 -5.45 4.99
N VAL A 52 12.48 -6.32 4.76
CA VAL A 52 12.55 -7.38 3.75
C VAL A 52 12.68 -6.86 2.32
N LEU A 53 12.33 -5.59 2.08
CA LEU A 53 12.53 -4.90 0.81
C LEU A 53 14.01 -4.61 0.51
N GLU A 54 14.86 -4.60 1.55
CA GLU A 54 16.30 -4.44 1.40
C GLU A 54 16.96 -5.80 1.13
N ALA A 55 17.80 -5.86 0.09
CA ALA A 55 18.52 -7.08 -0.24
C ALA A 55 19.55 -7.41 0.86
N PRO A 56 19.53 -8.62 1.44
CA PRO A 56 20.49 -9.03 2.48
C PRO A 56 21.85 -9.43 1.90
N VAL A 57 21.98 -9.47 0.58
CA VAL A 57 23.17 -9.82 -0.18
C VAL A 57 23.49 -8.71 -1.20
N PRO A 58 24.73 -8.62 -1.73
CA PRO A 58 25.05 -7.67 -2.79
C PRO A 58 24.07 -7.82 -3.96
N ALA A 59 23.36 -6.73 -4.27
CA ALA A 59 22.32 -6.72 -5.28
C ALA A 59 22.31 -5.40 -6.06
N THR A 60 21.91 -5.46 -7.32
CA THR A 60 21.71 -4.28 -8.16
C THR A 60 20.21 -3.96 -8.20
N PRO A 61 19.77 -2.78 -7.70
CA PRO A 61 18.35 -2.43 -7.73
C PRO A 61 17.89 -2.18 -9.18
N LEU A 62 16.82 -2.85 -9.60
CA LEU A 62 16.20 -2.64 -10.91
C LEU A 62 15.05 -1.64 -10.83
N GLY A 63 14.31 -1.63 -9.72
CA GLY A 63 13.24 -0.67 -9.48
C GLY A 63 12.35 -1.03 -8.31
N THR A 64 11.44 -0.11 -7.99
CA THR A 64 10.45 -0.24 -6.92
C THR A 64 9.11 0.27 -7.41
N ALA A 65 8.06 -0.52 -7.25
CA ALA A 65 6.70 -0.14 -7.57
C ALA A 65 5.87 -0.05 -6.29
N THR A 66 5.05 0.97 -6.16
CA THR A 66 4.15 1.15 -5.02
C THR A 66 2.72 1.34 -5.48
N ARG A 67 1.77 0.85 -4.70
CA ARG A 67 0.34 1.10 -4.91
C ARG A 67 -0.33 1.41 -3.59
N GLU A 68 -1.02 2.54 -3.53
CA GLU A 68 -1.86 2.89 -2.39
C GLU A 68 -3.10 1.99 -2.30
N SER A 69 -3.62 1.81 -1.08
CA SER A 69 -4.89 1.13 -0.91
C SER A 69 -6.02 1.97 -1.50
N GLU A 70 -6.83 1.35 -2.34
CA GLU A 70 -8.06 1.95 -2.86
C GLU A 70 -9.22 1.23 -2.17
N TRP A 71 -9.72 1.81 -1.07
CA TRP A 71 -10.94 1.35 -0.41
C TRP A 71 -12.12 2.14 -0.97
N GLY A 72 -13.00 1.45 -1.69
CA GLY A 72 -14.10 2.08 -2.39
C GLY A 72 -15.22 2.48 -1.42
N LEU A 73 -15.89 3.60 -1.69
CA LEU A 73 -17.22 3.93 -1.16
C LEU A 73 -18.32 2.95 -1.66
N GLY A 74 -17.97 1.70 -2.03
CA GLY A 74 -18.84 0.72 -2.68
C GLY A 74 -18.93 0.79 -4.21
N PHE A 75 -18.05 1.54 -4.90
CA PHE A 75 -18.12 1.76 -6.36
C PHE A 75 -16.94 1.16 -7.17
N GLY A 76 -16.00 0.48 -6.52
CA GLY A 76 -14.86 -0.20 -7.15
C GLY A 76 -14.41 -1.39 -6.30
N PRO A 77 -13.57 -2.30 -6.84
CA PRO A 77 -12.97 -3.36 -6.05
C PRO A 77 -12.05 -2.75 -4.98
N ASP A 78 -12.10 -3.27 -3.77
CA ASP A 78 -11.14 -2.92 -2.73
C ASP A 78 -9.77 -3.45 -3.15
N VAL A 79 -8.74 -2.62 -3.01
CA VAL A 79 -7.36 -2.98 -3.35
C VAL A 79 -6.46 -2.72 -2.15
N ALA A 80 -5.79 -3.77 -1.67
CA ALA A 80 -4.77 -3.66 -0.64
C ALA A 80 -3.56 -2.86 -1.15
N ALA A 81 -2.93 -2.07 -0.26
CA ALA A 81 -1.66 -1.41 -0.59
C ALA A 81 -0.57 -2.47 -0.81
N TYR A 82 0.36 -2.18 -1.70
CA TYR A 82 1.57 -3.00 -1.85
C TYR A 82 2.80 -2.17 -2.20
N VAL A 83 3.96 -2.72 -1.85
CA VAL A 83 5.29 -2.28 -2.28
C VAL A 83 5.99 -3.48 -2.88
N ALA A 84 6.50 -3.34 -4.10
CA ALA A 84 7.30 -4.34 -4.77
C ALA A 84 8.70 -3.78 -5.06
N ALA A 85 9.74 -4.48 -4.60
CA ALA A 85 11.13 -4.15 -4.89
C ALA A 85 11.74 -5.25 -5.75
N VAL A 86 12.45 -4.86 -6.81
CA VAL A 86 13.11 -5.80 -7.73
C VAL A 86 14.60 -5.52 -7.76
N SER A 87 15.38 -6.57 -7.55
CA SER A 87 16.84 -6.50 -7.56
C SER A 87 17.44 -7.69 -8.32
N GLU A 88 18.59 -7.47 -8.96
CA GLU A 88 19.44 -8.55 -9.48
C GLU A 88 20.44 -8.99 -8.44
N VAL A 89 20.65 -10.30 -8.34
CA VAL A 89 21.67 -10.92 -7.49
C VAL A 89 22.50 -11.91 -8.28
N ASP A 90 23.77 -12.03 -7.90
CA ASP A 90 24.72 -13.00 -8.47
C ASP A 90 24.71 -14.30 -7.65
N LEU A 91 23.53 -14.91 -7.53
CA LEU A 91 23.29 -16.16 -6.80
C LEU A 91 22.30 -17.03 -7.57
N ALA A 92 22.29 -18.34 -7.33
CA ALA A 92 21.22 -19.18 -7.85
C ALA A 92 19.86 -18.82 -7.19
N PRO A 93 18.71 -19.05 -7.85
CA PRO A 93 17.39 -18.71 -7.29
C PRO A 93 17.15 -19.25 -5.88
N GLN A 94 17.50 -20.51 -5.62
CA GLN A 94 17.35 -21.11 -4.30
C GLN A 94 18.27 -20.45 -3.25
N GLU A 95 19.53 -20.17 -3.60
CA GLU A 95 20.47 -19.51 -2.70
C GLU A 95 20.04 -18.08 -2.36
N ALA A 96 19.43 -17.38 -3.34
CA ALA A 96 18.83 -16.08 -3.11
C ALA A 96 17.65 -16.17 -2.13
N LEU A 97 16.74 -17.14 -2.30
CA LEU A 97 15.65 -17.36 -1.36
C LEU A 97 16.20 -17.72 0.03
N ASP A 98 17.16 -18.63 0.13
CA ASP A 98 17.78 -19.02 1.39
C ASP A 98 18.43 -17.83 2.11
N ALA A 99 19.03 -16.89 1.36
CA ALA A 99 19.57 -15.65 1.93
C ALA A 99 18.48 -14.74 2.53
N TRP A 100 17.35 -14.57 1.85
CA TRP A 100 16.20 -13.83 2.39
C TRP A 100 15.58 -14.53 3.59
N PHE A 101 15.44 -15.86 3.53
CA PHE A 101 14.94 -16.65 4.65
C PHE A 101 15.87 -16.57 5.86
N SER A 102 17.18 -16.64 5.66
CA SER A 102 18.17 -16.52 6.74
C SER A 102 18.17 -15.13 7.38
N ALA A 103 18.05 -14.07 6.58
CA ALA A 103 18.06 -12.70 7.09
C ALA A 103 16.76 -12.29 7.79
N TYR A 104 15.61 -12.77 7.30
CA TYR A 104 14.30 -12.25 7.70
C TYR A 104 13.34 -13.31 8.25
N GLY A 105 13.65 -14.59 8.14
CA GLY A 105 12.78 -15.69 8.56
C GLY A 105 12.40 -15.63 10.04
N ASP A 106 13.32 -15.26 10.93
CA ASP A 106 13.02 -15.10 12.36
C ASP A 106 11.97 -14.01 12.64
N ARG A 107 11.90 -12.98 11.80
CA ARG A 107 10.94 -11.87 11.93
C ARG A 107 9.55 -12.25 11.45
N TYR A 108 9.46 -13.05 10.40
CA TYR A 108 8.19 -13.36 9.73
C TYR A 108 7.72 -14.81 9.94
N GLY A 109 8.50 -15.64 10.66
CA GLY A 109 8.20 -17.03 10.96
C GLY A 109 8.48 -17.99 9.81
N SER A 110 7.87 -19.18 9.88
CA SER A 110 7.99 -20.18 8.81
C SER A 110 7.18 -19.74 7.58
N PRO A 111 7.78 -19.71 6.38
CA PRO A 111 7.06 -19.44 5.16
C PRO A 111 6.01 -20.52 4.91
N TYR A 112 4.94 -20.15 4.23
CA TYR A 112 3.94 -21.07 3.75
C TYR A 112 4.54 -21.97 2.67
N ASP A 113 4.54 -23.28 2.91
CA ASP A 113 4.95 -24.28 1.92
C ASP A 113 3.80 -24.53 0.94
N ASN A 114 4.04 -24.26 -0.35
CA ASN A 114 3.09 -24.50 -1.42
C ASN A 114 3.41 -25.76 -2.25
N GLY A 115 4.44 -26.52 -1.89
CA GLY A 115 4.85 -27.77 -2.55
C GLY A 115 5.52 -27.61 -3.91
N ALA A 116 5.95 -26.42 -4.31
CA ALA A 116 6.72 -26.20 -5.54
C ALA A 116 8.22 -26.51 -5.35
N GLU A 117 8.89 -26.99 -6.41
CA GLU A 117 10.31 -27.36 -6.41
C GLU A 117 11.24 -26.16 -6.13
N VAL A 118 10.84 -24.96 -6.57
CA VAL A 118 11.37 -23.68 -6.12
C VAL A 118 10.16 -22.83 -5.71
N ALA A 119 9.80 -22.94 -4.44
CA ALA A 119 8.66 -22.22 -3.89
C ALA A 119 9.05 -20.78 -3.52
N PRO A 120 8.25 -19.76 -3.87
CA PRO A 120 8.43 -18.44 -3.30
C PRO A 120 8.30 -18.49 -1.78
N LEU A 121 9.06 -17.65 -1.08
CA LEU A 121 8.88 -17.48 0.36
C LEU A 121 7.65 -16.60 0.59
N ILE A 122 6.61 -17.17 1.18
CA ILE A 122 5.38 -16.44 1.49
C ILE A 122 5.22 -16.42 3.01
N TRP A 123 5.34 -15.25 3.61
CA TRP A 123 5.04 -15.05 5.03
C TRP A 123 3.74 -14.27 5.22
N ARG A 124 3.01 -14.62 6.28
CA ARG A 124 1.87 -13.84 6.77
C ARG A 124 2.20 -13.34 8.17
N ALA A 125 2.22 -12.02 8.33
CA ALA A 125 2.45 -11.37 9.61
C ALA A 125 1.30 -10.40 9.86
N ASP A 126 0.47 -10.66 10.87
CA ASP A 126 -0.66 -9.86 11.34
C ASP A 126 -1.47 -9.13 10.25
N ASP A 127 -1.00 -7.96 9.81
CA ASP A 127 -1.63 -7.03 8.87
C ASP A 127 -0.99 -7.00 7.47
N ARG A 128 -0.02 -7.87 7.17
CA ARG A 128 0.73 -7.90 5.91
C ARG A 128 1.06 -9.31 5.41
N ILE A 129 1.21 -9.41 4.10
CA ILE A 129 1.71 -10.58 3.39
C ILE A 129 3.02 -10.18 2.73
N VAL A 130 4.07 -10.97 2.96
CA VAL A 130 5.39 -10.79 2.33
C VAL A 130 5.63 -11.96 1.42
N THR A 131 5.96 -11.67 0.17
CA THR A 131 6.25 -12.67 -0.85
C THR A 131 7.60 -12.38 -1.47
N VAL A 132 8.50 -13.35 -1.49
CA VAL A 132 9.79 -13.28 -2.16
C VAL A 132 9.84 -14.32 -3.25
N HIS A 133 9.99 -13.86 -4.50
CA HIS A 133 10.23 -14.69 -5.66
C HIS A 133 11.67 -14.50 -6.12
N ALA A 134 12.33 -15.59 -6.50
CA ALA A 134 13.60 -15.56 -7.21
C ALA A 134 13.47 -16.34 -8.51
N SER A 135 13.75 -15.71 -9.65
CA SER A 135 13.75 -16.38 -10.95
C SER A 135 14.64 -15.64 -11.95
N GLU A 136 14.83 -16.17 -13.15
CA GLU A 136 15.58 -15.49 -14.22
C GLU A 136 14.76 -14.37 -14.90
N LYS A 137 13.51 -14.15 -14.46
CA LYS A 137 12.57 -13.20 -15.05
C LYS A 137 11.96 -12.32 -13.98
N ILE A 138 11.56 -11.12 -14.38
CA ILE A 138 10.79 -10.26 -13.49
C ILE A 138 9.38 -10.86 -13.37
N GLU A 139 9.08 -11.44 -12.21
CA GLU A 139 7.73 -11.92 -11.90
C GLU A 139 6.76 -10.75 -11.71
N SER A 140 5.56 -10.92 -12.29
CA SER A 140 4.52 -9.95 -12.66
C SER A 140 3.94 -9.03 -11.55
N ALA A 141 4.53 -8.90 -10.37
CA ALA A 141 4.00 -8.04 -9.31
C ALA A 141 4.01 -6.54 -9.68
N ILE A 142 4.79 -6.16 -10.70
CA ILE A 142 4.91 -4.79 -11.19
C ILE A 142 4.08 -4.65 -12.46
N ALA A 143 2.75 -4.68 -12.30
CA ALA A 143 1.85 -4.48 -13.42
C ALA A 143 1.94 -3.03 -13.93
N GLY A 144 2.59 -2.84 -15.07
CA GLY A 144 2.56 -1.58 -15.83
C GLY A 144 3.82 -0.71 -15.74
N GLU A 145 4.83 -1.11 -14.96
CA GLU A 145 6.10 -0.39 -14.88
C GLU A 145 7.16 -1.06 -15.79
N GLN A 146 7.84 -0.25 -16.60
CA GLN A 146 8.85 -0.74 -17.52
C GLN A 146 10.20 -0.76 -16.83
N LEU A 147 10.54 -1.90 -16.24
CA LEU A 147 11.83 -2.12 -15.60
C LEU A 147 12.94 -2.40 -16.62
N PRO A 148 14.21 -2.07 -16.29
CA PRO A 148 15.35 -2.50 -17.08
C PRO A 148 15.33 -4.02 -17.26
N ALA A 149 15.68 -4.48 -18.45
CA ALA A 149 15.78 -5.91 -18.72
C ALA A 149 16.91 -6.52 -17.89
N PRO A 150 16.69 -7.70 -17.29
CA PRO A 150 17.69 -8.27 -16.42
C PRO A 150 18.94 -8.70 -17.19
N THR A 151 20.08 -8.67 -16.51
CA THR A 151 21.34 -9.21 -17.05
C THR A 151 21.15 -10.69 -17.42
N PRO A 152 21.54 -11.13 -18.64
CA PRO A 152 21.38 -12.53 -19.04
C PRO A 152 22.08 -13.50 -18.08
N GLY A 153 21.32 -14.44 -17.52
CA GLY A 153 21.82 -15.43 -16.57
C GLY A 153 21.91 -14.94 -15.12
N ALA A 154 21.52 -13.69 -14.82
CA ALA A 154 21.38 -13.21 -13.46
C ALA A 154 20.04 -13.67 -12.85
N THR A 155 20.04 -13.83 -11.52
CA THR A 155 18.81 -14.08 -10.77
C THR A 155 18.16 -12.76 -10.41
N VAL A 156 16.88 -12.64 -10.70
CA VAL A 156 16.01 -11.53 -10.31
C VAL A 156 15.25 -11.94 -9.07
N VAL A 157 15.37 -11.14 -8.01
CA VAL A 157 14.58 -11.27 -6.79
C VAL A 157 13.50 -10.19 -6.79
N THR A 158 12.24 -10.61 -6.75
CA THR A 158 11.08 -9.74 -6.59
C THR A 158 10.52 -9.94 -5.19
N VAL A 159 10.64 -8.91 -4.35
CA VAL A 159 10.03 -8.85 -3.02
C VAL A 159 8.74 -8.06 -3.13
N THR A 160 7.63 -8.60 -2.66
CA THR A 160 6.35 -7.89 -2.57
C THR A 160 5.86 -7.92 -1.13
N VAL A 161 5.54 -6.75 -0.59
CA VAL A 161 4.90 -6.58 0.70
C VAL A 161 3.53 -5.96 0.46
N SER A 162 2.45 -6.66 0.80
CA SER A 162 1.09 -6.15 0.68
C SER A 162 0.37 -6.14 2.03
N GLY A 163 -0.66 -5.31 2.15
CA GLY A 163 -1.62 -5.45 3.25
C GLY A 163 -2.31 -6.83 3.21
N ALA A 164 -2.56 -7.42 4.37
CA ALA A 164 -3.44 -8.58 4.51
C ALA A 164 -4.91 -8.11 4.44
N GLU A 165 -5.74 -8.83 3.69
CA GLU A 165 -7.20 -8.63 3.63
C GLU A 165 -7.92 -9.20 4.85
#